data_AF-A0A7D3WPH3-F1
#
_entry.id   AF-A0A7D3WPH3-F1
#
_cell.length_a   1.000
_cell.length_b   1.000
_cell.length_c   1.000
_cell.angle_alpha   90.00
_cell.angle_beta   90.00
_cell.angle_gamma   90.00
#
_symmetry.space_group_name_H-M   'P 1'
#
loop_
_entity.id
_entity.type
_entity.pdbx_description
1 polymer ?
#
loop_
_entity_poly.entity_id
_entity_poly.type
_entity_poly.pdbx_seq_one_letter_code
_entity_poly.pdbx_strand_id
1 'polypeptide(L)' 'MNNYLLGLLLVPGLALAQTQTTATYPYLIKGKIGKLNAPAKVYLMTGLQPTDSATLRQGQFEFKGTTPFPQ' A
#
# COMPACT_ATOMS: atom_id res chain seq x y z
N MET A 1 43.61 -3.52 31.28
CA MET A 1 42.86 -4.40 30.36
C MET A 1 41.36 -4.19 30.62
N ASN A 2 40.73 -3.13 30.10
CA ASN A 2 39.29 -2.91 30.31
C ASN A 2 38.63 -1.89 29.34
N ASN A 3 38.62 -2.14 28.02
CA ASN A 3 37.92 -1.28 27.05
C ASN A 3 36.82 -1.98 26.23
N TYR A 4 36.51 -3.25 26.50
CA TYR A 4 35.51 -4.01 25.73
C TYR A 4 34.06 -3.68 26.08
N LEU A 5 33.81 -2.95 27.18
CA LEU A 5 32.47 -2.58 27.63
C LEU A 5 31.82 -1.49 26.76
N LEU A 6 32.60 -0.67 26.05
CA LEU A 6 32.08 0.41 25.20
C LEU A 6 31.49 -0.11 23.87
N GLY A 7 31.93 -1.27 23.38
CA GLY A 7 31.42 -1.85 22.13
C GLY A 7 30.03 -2.48 22.27
N LEU A 8 29.70 -2.99 23.46
CA LEU A 8 28.42 -3.67 23.70
C LEU A 8 27.23 -2.70 23.77
N LEU A 9 27.48 -1.41 24.04
CA LEU A 9 26.44 -0.38 24.16
C LEU A 9 25.87 0.08 22.80
N LEU A 10 26.56 -0.22 21.69
CA LEU A 10 26.17 0.19 20.33
C LEU A 10 25.27 -0.82 19.61
N VAL A 11 25.06 -2.01 20.18
CA VAL A 11 24.26 -3.09 19.58
C VAL A 11 22.76 -2.75 19.44
N PRO A 12 22.10 -2.06 20.39
CA PRO A 12 20.66 -1.77 20.28
C PRO A 12 20.30 -0.81 19.14
N GLY A 13 21.23 0.08 18.74
CA GLY A 13 20.98 1.06 17.67
C GLY A 13 20.93 0.45 16.26
N LEU A 14 21.61 -0.67 16.05
CA LEU A 14 21.63 -1.38 14.76
C LEU A 14 20.33 -2.15 14.48
N ALA A 15 19.59 -2.53 15.52
CA ALA A 15 18.28 -3.17 15.38
C ALA A 15 17.21 -2.20 14.85
N LEU A 16 17.32 -0.91 15.18
CA LEU A 16 16.40 0.14 14.70
C LEU A 16 16.72 0.62 13.28
N ALA A 17 17.92 0.36 12.76
CA ALA A 17 18.29 0.71 11.38
C ALA A 17 17.72 -0.27 10.34
N GLN A 18 17.22 -1.43 10.76
CA GLN A 18 16.63 -2.45 9.87
C GLN A 18 15.14 -2.25 9.61
N THR A 19 14.51 -1.25 10.24
CA THR A 19 13.14 -0.89 9.90
C THR A 19 13.15 -0.16 8.56
N GLN A 20 13.14 -0.94 7.47
CA GLN A 20 12.77 -0.46 6.15
C GLN A 20 11.38 0.17 6.29
N THR A 21 11.33 1.50 6.36
CA THR A 21 10.13 2.27 6.08
C THR A 21 9.76 1.96 4.65
N THR A 22 8.88 0.97 4.45
CA THR A 22 8.31 0.67 3.14
C THR A 22 7.63 1.95 2.67
N ALA A 23 8.24 2.62 1.68
CA ALA A 23 7.66 3.82 1.10
C ALA A 23 6.28 3.45 0.56
N THR A 24 5.24 4.12 1.04
CA THR A 24 3.87 3.90 0.59
C THR A 24 3.42 5.13 -0.20
N TYR A 25 2.92 4.89 -1.41
CA TYR A 25 2.47 5.92 -2.34
C TYR A 25 0.95 5.91 -2.39
N PRO A 26 0.27 7.02 -2.05
CA PRO A 26 -1.18 7.09 -2.11
C PRO A 26 -1.68 7.11 -3.56
N TYR A 27 -2.80 6.44 -3.82
CA TYR A 27 -3.48 6.46 -5.12
C TYR A 27 -4.96 6.81 -4.98
N LEU A 28 -5.50 7.41 -6.05
CA LEU A 28 -6.92 7.66 -6.25
C LEU A 28 -7.28 7.26 -7.68
N ILE A 29 -8.02 6.16 -7.83
CA ILE A 29 -8.51 5.70 -9.14
C ILE A 29 -10.01 5.90 -9.17
N LYS A 30 -10.49 6.75 -10.07
CA LYS A 30 -11.93 7.02 -10.24
C LYS A 30 -12.30 6.97 -11.70
N GLY A 31 -13.51 6.52 -11.99
CA GLY A 31 -13.97 6.39 -13.37
C GLY A 31 -15.47 6.20 -13.48
N LYS A 32 -15.95 6.22 -14.72
CA LYS A 32 -17.36 5.99 -15.07
C LYS A 32 -17.47 4.98 -16.20
N ILE A 33 -18.21 3.90 -15.96
CA ILE A 33 -18.51 2.85 -16.92
C ILE A 33 -19.95 3.06 -17.41
N GLY A 34 -20.08 3.76 -18.54
CA GLY A 34 -21.33 3.97 -19.26
C GLY A 34 -22.50 4.45 -18.39
N LYS A 35 -23.70 3.95 -18.69
CA LYS A 35 -24.94 4.16 -17.92
C LYS A 35 -25.33 2.88 -17.18
N LEU A 36 -24.35 2.21 -16.56
CA LEU A 36 -24.61 0.97 -15.85
C LEU A 36 -25.29 1.28 -14.50
N ASN A 37 -26.59 0.98 -14.42
CA ASN A 37 -27.42 1.21 -13.23
C ASN A 37 -27.81 -0.09 -12.50
N ALA A 38 -27.29 -1.23 -12.95
CA ALA A 38 -27.45 -2.51 -12.27
C ALA A 38 -26.42 -2.66 -11.13
N PRO A 39 -26.72 -3.43 -10.06
CA PRO A 39 -25.76 -3.71 -9.00
C PRO A 39 -24.55 -4.47 -9.57
N ALA A 40 -23.39 -3.80 -9.58
CA ALA A 40 -22.14 -4.34 -10.10
C ALA A 40 -20.98 -3.99 -9.16
N LYS A 41 -19.91 -4.79 -9.22
CA LYS A 41 -18.64 -4.53 -8.54
C LYS A 41 -17.53 -4.36 -9.58
N VAL A 42 -16.67 -3.38 -9.34
CA VAL A 42 -15.40 -3.21 -10.03
C VAL A 42 -14.33 -3.80 -9.13
N TYR A 43 -13.37 -4.52 -9.70
CA TYR A 43 -12.22 -5.07 -8.98
C TYR A 43 -10.94 -4.38 -9.44
N LEU A 44 -10.12 -3.96 -8.48
CA LEU A 44 -8.76 -3.51 -8.74
C LEU A 44 -7.87 -4.75 -8.81
N MET A 45 -7.06 -4.84 -9.87
CA MET A 45 -6.19 -5.99 -10.13
C MET A 45 -4.73 -5.56 -10.10
N THR A 46 -3.89 -6.34 -9.42
CA THR A 46 -2.43 -6.27 -9.54
C THR A 46 -1.97 -7.54 -10.23
N GLY A 47 -1.65 -7.43 -11.53
CA GLY A 47 -1.48 -8.60 -12.38
C GLY A 47 -2.78 -9.40 -12.47
N LEU A 48 -2.75 -10.66 -12.01
CA LEU A 48 -3.91 -11.56 -12.00
C LEU A 48 -4.62 -11.64 -10.64
N GLN A 49 -4.18 -10.89 -9.63
CA GLN A 49 -4.76 -10.93 -8.30
C GLN A 49 -5.66 -9.73 -8.03
N PRO A 50 -6.92 -9.94 -7.57
CA PRO A 50 -7.76 -8.84 -7.11
C PRO A 50 -7.26 -8.32 -5.77
N THR A 51 -7.00 -7.01 -5.69
CA THR A 51 -6.47 -6.33 -4.49
C THR A 51 -7.50 -5.46 -3.79
N ASP A 52 -8.52 -4.98 -4.50
CA ASP A 52 -9.62 -4.20 -3.93
C ASP A 52 -10.91 -4.37 -4.74
N SER A 53 -12.05 -3.96 -4.19
CA SER A 53 -13.34 -3.94 -4.88
C SER A 53 -14.18 -2.73 -4.50
N ALA A 54 -14.84 -2.13 -5.50
CA ALA A 54 -15.74 -1.00 -5.32
C ALA A 54 -17.11 -1.33 -5.91
N THR A 55 -18.17 -0.99 -5.18
CA THR A 55 -19.53 -1.05 -5.71
C THR A 55 -19.72 0.07 -6.72
N LEU A 56 -20.18 -0.31 -7.91
CA LEU A 56 -20.49 0.64 -8.96
C LEU A 56 -21.83 1.32 -8.66
N ARG A 57 -21.83 2.65 -8.64
CA ARG A 57 -23.02 3.47 -8.40
C ARG A 57 -23.24 4.39 -9.59
N GLN A 58 -24.30 4.15 -10.36
CA GLN A 58 -24.63 4.96 -11.54
C GLN A 58 -23.48 5.05 -12.56
N GLY A 59 -22.84 3.91 -12.85
CA GLY A 59 -21.62 3.87 -13.68
C GLY A 59 -20.35 4.25 -12.94
N GLN A 60 -20.42 4.93 -11.79
CA GLN A 60 -19.24 5.51 -11.13
C GLN A 60 -18.61 4.55 -10.13
N PHE A 61 -17.28 4.58 -10.04
CA PHE A 61 -16.51 3.86 -9.05
C PHE A 61 -15.31 4.70 -8.58
N GLU A 62 -14.82 4.39 -7.39
CA GLU A 62 -13.65 5.03 -6.79
C GLU A 62 -12.87 4.00 -5.95
N PHE A 63 -11.55 3.99 -6.10
CA PHE A 63 -10.60 3.27 -5.27
C PHE A 63 -9.61 4.24 -4.64
N LYS A 64 -9.32 4.03 -3.36
CA LYS A 64 -8.39 4.83 -2.57
C LYS A 64 -7.54 3.89 -1.74
N GLY A 65 -6.23 4.08 -1.77
CA GLY A 65 -5.32 3.25 -1.00
C GLY A 65 -3.88 3.69 -1.15
N THR A 66 -2.96 2.82 -0.76
CA THR A 66 -1.52 3.02 -0.93
C THR A 66 -0.90 1.80 -1.61
N THR A 67 0.20 2.02 -2.33
CA THR A 67 0.99 0.97 -3.00
C THR A 67 2.46 1.11 -2.59
N PRO A 68 3.20 -0.01 -2.45
CA PRO A 68 4.64 0.04 -2.18
C PRO A 68 5.48 0.52 -3.37
N PHE A 69 4.89 0.57 -4.57
CA PHE A 69 5.56 1.02 -5.79
C PHE A 69 4.80 2.16 -6.44
N PRO A 70 5.47 3.23 -6.91
CA PRO A 70 4.83 4.21 -7.78
C PRO A 70 4.44 3.54 -9.10
N GLN A 71 3.24 3.86 -9.60
CA GLN A 71 2.69 3.40 -10.87
C GLN A 71 2.43 4.61 -11.77
#